data_AF-A0AAW2SNP1-F1
#
_entry.id   AF-A0AAW2SNP1-F1
#
_cell.length_a   1.000
_cell.length_b   1.000
_cell.length_c   1.000
_cell.angle_alpha   90.00
_cell.angle_beta   90.00
_cell.angle_gamma   90.00
#
_symmetry.space_group_name_H-M   'P 1'
#
loop_
_entity.id
_entity.type
_entity.pdbx_description
1 polymer ?
#
loop_
_entity_poly.entity_id
_entity_poly.type
_entity_poly.pdbx_seq_one_letter_code
_entity_poly.pdbx_strand_id
1 'polypeptide(L)'
;MHGYLRPILLNYWENKDPDMKIFGKLRAVKGQMTYIQYMKSSKYCISAKGYEPYTPRVVEAIFYECVPVIISDNYIPPFFETLNWESFAVFILEKDIPNLKNILMSIPEQRYIKMQQRVRQIQKHFLWHSKPVKYDVFHMILHSIWWTKVFQMRPG
;
A
#
# COMPACT_ATOMS: atom_id res chain seq x y z
N MET A 1 10.55 4.39 11.53
CA MET A 1 11.78 5.03 11.00
C MET A 1 11.69 5.08 9.48
N HIS A 2 12.36 5.98 8.74
CA HIS A 2 12.26 6.00 7.26
C HIS A 2 13.47 5.36 6.61
N GLY A 3 13.27 4.39 5.71
CA GLY A 3 14.33 3.70 4.98
C GLY A 3 15.01 4.58 3.91
N TYR A 4 16.07 4.04 3.29
CA TYR A 4 16.92 4.75 2.32
C TYR A 4 16.19 5.25 1.06
N LEU A 5 15.04 4.65 0.72
CA LEU A 5 14.23 5.08 -0.42
C LEU A 5 13.58 6.44 -0.21
N ARG A 6 13.33 6.87 1.03
CA ARG A 6 12.65 8.15 1.27
C ARG A 6 13.46 9.34 0.79
N PRO A 7 14.76 9.50 1.14
CA PRO A 7 15.60 10.55 0.57
C PRO A 7 15.61 10.56 -0.97
N ILE A 8 15.66 9.38 -1.59
CA ILE A 8 15.64 9.24 -3.06
C ILE A 8 14.31 9.76 -3.63
N LEU A 9 13.19 9.31 -3.06
CA LEU A 9 11.85 9.73 -3.48
C LEU A 9 11.65 11.25 -3.35
N LEU A 10 12.10 11.83 -2.24
CA LEU A 10 12.03 13.28 -2.02
C LEU A 10 12.92 14.04 -3.02
N ASN A 11 14.14 13.55 -3.25
CA ASN A 11 15.04 14.17 -4.22
C ASN A 11 14.43 14.22 -5.64
N TYR A 12 13.65 13.22 -6.05
CA TYR A 12 13.01 13.23 -7.36
C TYR A 12 11.71 14.04 -7.41
N TRP A 13 10.89 14.03 -6.35
CA TRP A 13 9.50 14.47 -6.47
C TRP A 13 9.05 15.56 -5.50
N GLU A 14 9.79 15.84 -4.43
CA GLU A 14 9.35 16.81 -3.43
C GLU A 14 9.18 18.21 -4.04
N ASN A 15 7.95 18.71 -4.04
CA ASN A 15 7.57 20.01 -4.58
C ASN A 15 7.95 20.25 -6.05
N LYS A 16 8.19 19.20 -6.84
CA LYS A 16 8.62 19.32 -8.25
C LYS A 16 7.48 19.22 -9.26
N ASP A 17 6.36 18.62 -8.89
CA ASP A 17 5.22 18.42 -9.78
C ASP A 17 3.91 18.64 -9.00
N PRO A 18 2.97 19.45 -9.53
CA PRO A 18 1.76 19.81 -8.80
C PRO A 18 0.81 18.63 -8.57
N ASP A 19 0.86 17.58 -9.37
CA ASP A 19 0.01 16.39 -9.24
C ASP A 19 0.64 15.33 -8.32
N MET A 20 1.97 15.40 -8.12
CA MET A 20 2.71 14.48 -7.25
C MET A 20 2.83 15.07 -5.83
N LYS A 21 1.82 14.81 -4.99
CA LYS A 21 1.77 15.25 -3.59
C LYS A 21 2.71 14.45 -2.67
N ILE A 22 4.01 14.49 -2.96
CA ILE A 22 5.07 13.84 -2.20
C ILE A 22 5.77 14.89 -1.35
N PHE A 23 5.71 14.71 -0.03
CA PHE A 23 6.23 15.68 0.94
C PHE A 23 7.21 15.02 1.90
N GLY A 24 8.16 15.81 2.41
CA GLY A 24 8.95 15.47 3.59
C GLY A 24 8.09 15.37 4.85
N LYS A 25 8.45 16.10 5.90
CA LYS A 25 7.67 16.08 7.15
C LYS A 25 6.47 17.02 7.00
N LEU A 26 5.26 16.47 6.95
CA LEU A 26 4.04 17.26 7.03
C LEU A 26 3.92 17.89 8.42
N ARG A 27 3.81 19.22 8.47
CA ARG A 27 3.52 19.97 9.70
C ARG A 27 2.02 20.24 9.75
N ALA A 28 1.40 20.03 10.90
CA ALA A 28 0.00 20.38 11.10
C ALA A 28 -0.11 21.91 11.18
N VAL A 29 -0.53 22.55 10.09
CA VAL A 29 -0.76 24.00 10.02
C VAL A 29 -2.23 24.24 9.67
N LYS A 30 -2.88 25.16 10.40
CA LYS A 30 -4.28 25.52 10.18
C LYS A 30 -4.47 26.02 8.74
N GLY A 31 -5.41 25.41 8.01
CA GLY A 31 -5.69 25.74 6.60
C GLY A 31 -4.94 24.89 5.56
N GLN A 32 -3.98 24.05 5.97
CA GLN A 32 -3.38 23.05 5.07
C GLN A 32 -4.10 21.71 5.18
N MET A 33 -4.12 20.96 4.07
CA MET A 33 -4.63 19.59 4.07
C MET A 33 -3.83 18.71 5.02
N THR A 34 -4.53 17.91 5.82
CA THR A 34 -3.93 16.91 6.70
C THR A 34 -3.47 15.69 5.91
N TYR A 35 -2.59 14.88 6.51
CA TYR A 35 -2.17 13.60 5.95
C TYR A 35 -3.36 12.73 5.49
N ILE A 36 -4.39 12.62 6.33
CA ILE A 36 -5.60 11.84 6.02
C ILE A 36 -6.36 12.44 4.83
N GLN A 37 -6.47 13.76 4.76
CA GLN A 37 -7.14 14.43 3.64
C GLN A 37 -6.41 14.17 2.32
N TYR A 38 -5.07 14.21 2.31
CA TYR A 38 -4.29 13.84 1.14
C TYR A 38 -4.51 12.38 0.72
N MET A 39 -4.53 11.44 1.67
CA MET A 39 -4.78 10.03 1.33
C MET A 39 -6.16 9.83 0.72
N LYS A 40 -7.20 10.44 1.29
CA LYS A 40 -8.58 10.31 0.80
C LYS A 40 -8.81 10.97 -0.56
N SER A 41 -8.06 12.01 -0.90
CA SER A 41 -8.19 12.72 -2.18
C SER A 41 -7.26 12.19 -3.27
N SER A 42 -6.33 11.29 -2.94
CA SER A 42 -5.33 10.77 -3.88
C SER A 42 -5.81 9.50 -4.56
N LYS A 43 -5.51 9.34 -5.85
CA LYS A 43 -5.77 8.09 -6.57
C LYS A 43 -4.83 6.97 -6.09
N TYR A 44 -3.56 7.33 -5.94
CA TYR A 44 -2.46 6.42 -5.64
C TYR A 44 -1.72 6.88 -4.39
N CYS A 45 -1.41 5.95 -3.48
CA CYS A 45 -0.72 6.24 -2.22
C CYS A 45 0.60 5.47 -2.14
N ILE A 46 1.70 6.23 -2.15
CA ILE A 46 3.05 5.67 -2.23
C ILE A 46 3.50 5.12 -0.89
N SER A 47 3.90 3.86 -0.91
CA SER A 47 4.49 3.10 0.19
C SER A 47 5.88 2.64 -0.23
N ALA A 48 6.88 3.51 -0.03
CA ALA A 48 8.27 3.13 -0.22
C ALA A 48 8.79 2.31 0.97
N LYS A 49 9.57 1.27 0.67
CA LYS A 49 10.25 0.40 1.63
C LYS A 49 10.94 1.21 2.74
N GLY A 50 10.67 0.80 3.98
CA GLY A 50 11.27 1.36 5.18
C GLY A 50 12.59 0.66 5.54
N TYR A 51 13.04 0.85 6.79
CA TYR A 51 14.02 -0.06 7.37
C TYR A 51 13.36 -1.40 7.70
N GLU A 52 12.15 -1.31 8.25
CA GLU A 52 11.31 -2.47 8.47
C GLU A 52 10.65 -2.91 7.14
N PRO A 53 10.52 -4.23 6.91
CA PRO A 53 9.91 -4.76 5.69
C PRO A 53 8.42 -4.41 5.58
N TYR A 54 7.79 -4.05 6.70
CA TYR A 54 6.38 -3.68 6.76
C TYR A 54 6.25 -2.21 7.16
N THR A 55 5.46 -1.46 6.38
CA THR A 55 5.11 -0.07 6.68
C THR A 55 3.61 0.04 6.90
N PRO A 56 3.14 0.82 7.91
CA PRO A 56 1.71 1.05 8.11
C PRO A 56 1.05 1.70 6.90
N ARG A 57 1.80 2.41 6.05
CA ARG A 57 1.28 3.16 4.89
C ARG A 57 0.51 2.29 3.89
N VAL A 58 0.90 1.03 3.72
CA VAL A 58 0.17 0.11 2.82
C VAL A 58 -1.24 -0.13 3.36
N VAL A 59 -1.36 -0.38 4.66
CA VAL A 59 -2.65 -0.63 5.32
C VAL A 59 -3.46 0.67 5.42
N GLU A 60 -2.82 1.80 5.70
CA GLU A 60 -3.47 3.12 5.68
C GLU A 60 -4.03 3.47 4.29
N ALA A 61 -3.30 3.17 3.22
CA ALA A 61 -3.77 3.36 1.84
C ALA A 61 -5.05 2.54 1.59
N ILE A 62 -5.05 1.27 2.03
CA ILE A 62 -6.22 0.40 1.97
C ILE A 62 -7.40 1.02 2.74
N PHE A 63 -7.20 1.47 3.97
CA PHE A 63 -8.27 2.06 4.80
C PHE A 63 -8.86 3.35 4.22
N TYR A 64 -8.06 4.14 3.51
CA TYR A 64 -8.53 5.37 2.88
C TYR A 64 -8.92 5.19 1.40
N GLU A 65 -9.11 3.94 0.95
CA GLU A 65 -9.55 3.59 -0.42
C GLU A 65 -8.63 4.17 -1.52
N CYS A 66 -7.36 4.33 -1.18
CA CYS A 66 -6.31 4.82 -2.07
C CYS A 66 -5.52 3.61 -2.60
N VAL A 67 -5.34 3.51 -3.92
CA VAL A 67 -4.64 2.37 -4.52
C VAL A 67 -3.19 2.35 -4.04
N PRO A 68 -2.74 1.30 -3.32
CA PRO A 68 -1.37 1.25 -2.81
C PRO A 68 -0.37 1.18 -3.96
N VAL A 69 0.66 2.03 -3.92
CA VAL A 69 1.83 1.96 -4.81
C VAL A 69 3.03 1.55 -3.97
N ILE A 70 3.47 0.31 -4.13
CA ILE A 70 4.52 -0.30 -3.32
C ILE A 70 5.84 -0.16 -4.09
N ILE A 71 6.79 0.58 -3.52
CA ILE A 71 8.14 0.75 -4.08
C ILE A 71 9.10 -0.10 -3.26
N SER A 72 9.50 -1.24 -3.82
CA SER A 72 10.39 -2.23 -3.20
C SER A 72 10.72 -3.35 -4.19
N ASP A 73 11.98 -3.74 -4.28
CA ASP A 73 12.38 -4.82 -5.20
C ASP A 73 12.02 -6.24 -4.69
N ASN A 74 11.74 -6.38 -3.40
CA ASN A 74 11.52 -7.69 -2.77
C ASN A 74 10.42 -7.66 -1.68
N TYR A 75 9.33 -6.95 -1.93
CA TYR A 75 8.22 -6.90 -0.97
C TYR A 75 7.33 -8.14 -1.09
N ILE A 76 7.09 -8.80 0.05
CA ILE A 76 6.10 -9.87 0.17
C ILE A 76 4.91 -9.30 0.93
N PRO A 77 3.75 -9.10 0.27
CA PRO A 77 2.58 -8.55 0.94
C PRO A 77 2.00 -9.51 1.99
N PRO A 78 1.33 -8.99 3.04
CA PRO A 78 0.59 -9.85 3.95
C PRO A 78 -0.55 -10.56 3.22
N PHE A 79 -0.80 -11.81 3.60
CA PHE A 79 -1.82 -12.67 3.02
C PHE A 79 -1.66 -12.90 1.50
N PHE A 80 -0.44 -12.84 0.96
CA PHE A 80 -0.16 -13.03 -0.48
C PHE A 80 -0.63 -14.38 -1.01
N GLU A 81 -0.72 -15.39 -0.15
CA GLU A 81 -1.25 -16.72 -0.45
C GLU A 81 -2.77 -16.72 -0.67
N THR A 82 -3.49 -15.70 -0.21
CA THR A 82 -4.95 -15.60 -0.27
C THR A 82 -5.42 -14.42 -1.14
N LEU A 83 -4.72 -13.29 -1.08
CA LEU A 83 -5.08 -12.06 -1.77
C LEU A 83 -4.22 -11.89 -3.02
N ASN A 84 -4.87 -11.70 -4.18
CA ASN A 84 -4.17 -11.29 -5.39
C ASN A 84 -3.87 -9.78 -5.34
N TRP A 85 -2.70 -9.41 -4.80
CA TRP A 85 -2.28 -8.03 -4.64
C TRP A 85 -2.16 -7.25 -5.95
N GLU A 86 -1.71 -7.88 -7.05
CA GLU A 86 -1.61 -7.24 -8.36
C GLU A 86 -2.97 -6.78 -8.91
N SER A 87 -4.06 -7.32 -8.36
CA SER A 87 -5.41 -6.92 -8.75
C SER A 87 -5.85 -5.58 -8.15
N PHE A 88 -5.19 -5.08 -7.10
CA PHE A 88 -5.58 -3.87 -6.36
C PHE A 88 -4.42 -2.96 -5.90
N ALA A 89 -3.17 -3.33 -6.15
CA ALA A 89 -1.98 -2.55 -5.86
C ALA A 89 -1.07 -2.46 -7.09
N VAL A 90 -0.19 -1.45 -7.10
CA VAL A 90 0.83 -1.26 -8.13
C VAL A 90 2.20 -1.48 -7.50
N PHE A 91 3.00 -2.36 -8.09
CA PHE A 91 4.38 -2.62 -7.67
C PHE A 91 5.34 -1.87 -8.59
N ILE A 92 6.28 -1.16 -7.99
CA ILE A 92 7.28 -0.34 -8.69
C ILE A 92 8.67 -0.74 -8.18
N LEU A 93 9.58 -1.01 -9.11
CA LEU A 93 10.98 -1.28 -8.79
C LEU A 93 11.67 0.02 -8.34
N GLU A 94 12.67 -0.10 -7.48
CA GLU A 94 13.35 1.06 -6.90
C GLU A 94 14.03 1.92 -7.97
N LYS A 95 14.55 1.28 -9.03
CA LYS A 95 15.15 1.96 -10.20
C LYS A 95 14.16 2.83 -10.98
N ASP A 96 12.86 2.56 -10.86
CA ASP A 96 11.81 3.22 -11.64
C ASP A 96 11.21 4.44 -10.92
N ILE A 97 11.70 4.77 -9.72
CA ILE A 97 11.33 6.00 -8.98
C ILE A 97 11.37 7.26 -9.86
N PRO A 98 12.37 7.50 -10.74
CA PRO A 98 12.39 8.68 -11.60
C PRO A 98 11.25 8.72 -12.63
N ASN A 99 10.69 7.56 -13.01
CA ASN A 99 9.63 7.42 -14.01
C ASN A 99 8.24 7.19 -13.39
N LEU A 100 8.11 7.37 -12.07
CA LEU A 100 6.92 7.00 -11.29
C LEU A 100 5.62 7.60 -11.84
N LYS A 101 5.59 8.92 -12.14
CA LYS A 101 4.38 9.58 -12.67
C LYS A 101 3.92 8.94 -13.98
N ASN A 102 4.84 8.69 -14.92
CA ASN A 102 4.50 8.11 -16.22
C ASN A 102 3.93 6.69 -16.08
N ILE A 103 4.51 5.87 -15.19
CA ILE A 103 4.00 4.52 -14.92
C ILE A 103 2.56 4.59 -14.39
N LEU A 104 2.31 5.45 -13.39
CA LEU A 104 0.98 5.59 -12.80
C LEU A 104 -0.06 6.16 -13.77
N MET A 105 0.35 7.10 -14.63
CA MET A 105 -0.52 7.70 -15.65
C MET A 105 -0.76 6.78 -16.86
N SER A 106 0.12 5.79 -17.09
CA SER A 106 -0.09 4.78 -18.14
C SER A 106 -1.21 3.79 -17.80
N ILE A 107 -1.65 3.74 -16.53
CA ILE A 107 -2.72 2.84 -16.09
C ILE A 107 -4.06 3.41 -16.57
N PRO A 108 -4.84 2.66 -17.39
CA PRO A 108 -6.13 3.14 -17.87
C PRO A 108 -7.12 3.40 -16.73
N GLU A 109 -7.99 4.40 -16.89
CA GLU A 109 -8.97 4.77 -15.88
C GLU A 109 -9.86 3.61 -15.46
N GLN A 110 -10.32 2.78 -16.41
CA GLN A 110 -11.15 1.62 -16.09
C GLN A 110 -10.40 0.59 -15.25
N ARG A 111 -9.08 0.47 -15.42
CA ARG A 111 -8.25 -0.40 -14.56
C ARG A 111 -8.13 0.20 -13.16
N TYR A 112 -7.89 1.50 -13.06
CA TYR A 112 -7.85 2.21 -11.78
C TYR A 112 -9.14 2.01 -10.96
N ILE A 113 -10.30 2.24 -11.58
CA ILE A 113 -11.61 2.08 -10.91
C ILE A 113 -11.78 0.65 -10.36
N LYS A 114 -11.39 -0.37 -11.13
CA LYS A 114 -11.44 -1.77 -10.68
C LYS A 114 -10.49 -2.04 -9.52
N MET A 115 -9.28 -1.46 -9.54
CA MET A 115 -8.33 -1.58 -8.42
C MET A 115 -8.91 -0.94 -7.16
N GLN A 116 -9.44 0.28 -7.26
CA GLN A 116 -10.03 0.99 -6.12
C GLN A 116 -11.23 0.23 -5.52
N GLN A 117 -12.12 -0.31 -6.36
CA GLN A 117 -13.24 -1.15 -5.90
C GLN A 117 -12.75 -2.38 -5.12
N ARG A 118 -11.67 -3.01 -5.59
CA ARG A 118 -11.06 -4.15 -4.88
C ARG A 118 -10.41 -3.73 -3.57
N VAL A 119 -9.71 -2.58 -3.53
CA VAL A 119 -9.19 -2.01 -2.28
C VAL A 119 -10.31 -1.89 -1.24
N ARG A 120 -11.46 -1.33 -1.63
CA ARG A 120 -12.62 -1.22 -0.75
C ARG A 120 -13.16 -2.58 -0.28
N GLN A 121 -13.21 -3.58 -1.15
CA GLN A 121 -13.67 -4.93 -0.80
C GLN A 121 -12.73 -5.63 0.19
N ILE A 122 -11.42 -5.44 0.05
CA ILE A 122 -10.42 -6.13 0.87
C ILE A 122 -10.16 -5.44 2.21
N GLN A 123 -10.62 -4.20 2.43
CA GLN A 123 -10.47 -3.48 3.71
C GLN A 123 -10.81 -4.33 4.94
N LYS A 124 -11.91 -5.08 4.87
CA LYS A 124 -12.37 -5.95 5.98
C LYS A 124 -11.30 -6.94 6.46
N HIS A 125 -10.44 -7.40 5.56
CA HIS A 125 -9.36 -8.36 5.84
C HIS A 125 -8.21 -7.75 6.65
N PHE A 126 -8.18 -6.42 6.79
CA PHE A 126 -7.18 -5.69 7.54
C PHE A 126 -7.75 -5.04 8.81
N LEU A 127 -9.05 -5.21 9.09
CA LEU A 127 -9.69 -4.68 10.29
C LEU A 127 -9.55 -5.67 11.45
N TRP A 128 -9.16 -5.14 12.61
CA TRP A 128 -9.21 -5.88 13.88
C TRP A 128 -10.52 -5.60 14.60
N HIS A 129 -11.23 -6.65 15.00
CA HIS A 129 -12.44 -6.57 15.82
C HIS A 129 -12.16 -7.17 17.20
N SER A 130 -12.71 -6.58 18.26
CA SER A 130 -12.56 -7.09 19.64
C SER A 130 -13.18 -8.49 19.81
N LYS A 131 -14.27 -8.75 19.08
CA LYS A 131 -14.81 -10.10 18.85
C LYS A 131 -14.58 -10.42 17.37
N PRO A 132 -13.80 -11.46 17.03
CA PRO A 132 -13.50 -11.77 15.65
C PRO A 132 -14.75 -11.97 14.80
N VAL A 133 -14.76 -11.39 13.59
CA VAL A 133 -15.84 -11.55 12.61
C VAL A 133 -15.31 -12.19 11.33
N LYS A 134 -16.20 -12.79 10.54
CA LYS A 134 -15.81 -13.56 9.36
C LYS A 134 -14.89 -12.75 8.42
N TYR A 135 -13.74 -13.34 8.11
CA TYR A 135 -12.71 -12.78 7.22
C TYR A 135 -12.02 -11.50 7.71
N ASP A 136 -12.14 -11.16 8.99
CA ASP A 136 -11.33 -10.09 9.55
C ASP A 136 -9.85 -10.48 9.66
N VAL A 137 -9.00 -9.55 10.09
CA VAL A 137 -7.56 -9.78 10.14
C VAL A 137 -7.19 -10.95 11.06
N PHE A 138 -7.96 -11.21 12.12
CA PHE A 138 -7.74 -12.36 12.99
C PHE A 138 -7.89 -13.68 12.22
N HIS A 139 -8.99 -13.84 11.48
CA HIS A 139 -9.20 -15.03 10.65
C HIS A 139 -8.19 -15.14 9.50
N MET A 140 -7.81 -14.01 8.88
CA MET A 140 -6.80 -13.99 7.83
C MET A 140 -5.44 -14.46 8.34
N ILE A 141 -5.03 -14.03 9.54
CA ILE A 141 -3.81 -14.50 10.20
C ILE A 141 -3.87 -16.00 10.48
N LEU A 142 -4.97 -16.49 11.07
CA LEU A 142 -5.14 -17.92 11.34
C LEU A 142 -5.04 -18.76 10.06
N HIS A 143 -5.70 -18.32 8.98
CA HIS A 143 -5.64 -18.99 7.69
C HIS A 143 -4.22 -19.01 7.12
N SER A 144 -3.50 -17.87 7.20
CA SER A 144 -2.11 -17.74 6.75
C SER A 144 -1.16 -18.70 7.48
N ILE A 145 -1.29 -18.79 8.81
CA ILE A 145 -0.49 -19.70 9.64
C ILE A 145 -0.81 -21.15 9.29
N TRP A 146 -2.10 -21.50 9.18
CA TRP A 146 -2.51 -22.85 8.80
C TRP A 146 -1.94 -23.25 7.43
N TRP A 147 -2.04 -22.37 6.44
CA TRP A 147 -1.51 -22.61 5.10
C TRP A 147 0.02 -22.82 5.11
N THR A 148 0.75 -21.91 5.75
CA THR A 148 2.22 -21.88 5.69
C THR A 148 2.90 -22.87 6.62
N LYS A 149 2.28 -23.23 7.74
CA LYS A 149 2.90 -24.09 8.76
C LYS A 149 2.29 -25.48 8.85
N VAL A 150 1.02 -25.67 8.48
CA VAL A 150 0.33 -26.95 8.67
C VAL A 150 0.09 -27.63 7.33
N PHE A 151 -0.58 -26.97 6.39
CA PHE A 151 -1.00 -27.58 5.13
C PHE A 151 0.17 -27.97 4.21
N GLN A 152 1.24 -27.18 4.19
CA GLN A 152 2.43 -27.46 3.38
C GLN A 152 3.33 -28.57 3.93
N MET A 153 3.07 -29.08 5.14
CA MET A 153 3.77 -30.26 5.64
C MET A 153 3.22 -31.51 4.92
N ARG A 154 3.95 -31.98 3.90
CA ARG A 154 3.69 -33.29 3.31
C ARG A 154 4.06 -34.37 4.34
N PRO A 155 3.24 -35.41 4.56
CA PRO A 155 3.72 -36.60 5.24
C PRO A 155 4.81 -37.22 4.36
N GLY A 156 6.01 -37.37 4.93
CA GLY A 156 7.08 -38.18 4.35
C GLY A 156 6.78 -39.67 4.50
#